data_AF-A0A9D3VSQ8-F1
#
_entry.id   AF-A0A9D3VSQ8-F1
#
_cell.length_a   1.000
_cell.length_b   1.000
_cell.length_c   1.000
_cell.angle_alpha   90.00
_cell.angle_beta   90.00
_cell.angle_gamma   90.00
#
_symmetry.space_group_name_H-M   'P 1'
#
loop_
_entity.id
_entity.type
_entity.pdbx_description
1 polymer ?
#
loop_
_entity_poly.entity_id
_entity_poly.type
_entity_poly.pdbx_seq_one_letter_code
_entity_poly.pdbx_strand_id
1 'polypeptide(L)'
;MIKILFFPDGDFNYVVVINAPNLVYFRYDSVIVEGYSLSNMKSLEKADICIWFDSSKYETSATHLFQGICNVRSLSLWIDKMNVAGTRWNMDVPSCLSFHLKEIEILDYATHMIEIVRYFLDNAMVLKKLMIRLDAMNGTHESKACNQLL
;
A
#
# COMPACT_ATOMS: atom_id res chain seq x y z
N MET A 1 -22.99 3.16 -0.75
CA MET A 1 -23.42 1.89 -0.12
C MET A 1 -22.17 1.02 -0.04
N ILE A 2 -21.69 0.68 1.15
CA ILE A 2 -20.54 -0.23 1.27
C ILE A 2 -21.09 -1.65 1.11
N LYS A 3 -20.63 -2.39 0.09
CA LYS A 3 -21.07 -3.78 -0.15
C LYS A 3 -19.84 -4.68 -0.17
N ILE A 4 -19.55 -5.30 0.97
CA ILE A 4 -18.52 -6.33 1.06
C ILE A 4 -19.13 -7.62 0.53
N LEU A 5 -18.60 -8.16 -0.57
CA LEU A 5 -19.02 -9.43 -1.14
C LEU A 5 -18.08 -10.53 -0.63
N PHE A 6 -18.63 -11.51 0.09
CA PHE A 6 -17.90 -12.69 0.53
C PHE A 6 -18.24 -13.84 -0.42
N PHE A 7 -17.22 -14.43 -1.05
CA PHE A 7 -17.36 -15.72 -1.73
C PHE A 7 -16.77 -16.78 -0.80
N PRO A 8 -17.59 -17.67 -0.23
CA PRO A 8 -17.08 -18.68 0.69
C PRO A 8 -16.52 -19.83 -0.13
N ASP A 9 -15.24 -20.15 0.06
CA ASP A 9 -14.73 -21.52 0.07
C ASP A 9 -13.24 -21.52 0.44
N GLY A 10 -12.92 -21.44 1.75
CA GLY A 10 -11.66 -21.89 2.34
C GLY A 10 -10.34 -21.19 1.95
N ASP A 11 -10.31 -20.48 0.84
CA ASP A 11 -9.20 -19.72 0.26
C ASP A 11 -9.58 -18.23 0.29
N PHE A 12 -8.57 -17.34 0.42
CA PHE A 12 -8.74 -15.87 0.40
C PHE A 12 -9.18 -15.30 -0.98
N ASN A 13 -9.92 -16.09 -1.77
CA ASN A 13 -10.48 -15.77 -3.08
C ASN A 13 -11.77 -14.95 -2.93
N TYR A 14 -11.65 -13.74 -2.41
CA TYR A 14 -12.75 -12.79 -2.40
C TYR A 14 -12.33 -11.44 -2.99
N VAL A 15 -13.33 -10.68 -3.44
CA VAL A 15 -13.13 -9.37 -4.08
C VAL A 15 -13.73 -8.29 -3.20
N VAL A 16 -12.92 -7.28 -2.86
CA VAL A 16 -13.39 -6.10 -2.14
C VAL A 16 -13.99 -5.10 -3.13
N VAL A 17 -15.29 -4.82 -2.97
CA VAL A 17 -16.02 -3.85 -3.81
C VAL A 17 -16.49 -2.69 -2.97
N ILE A 18 -16.08 -1.47 -3.31
CA ILE A 18 -16.47 -0.25 -2.58
C ILE A 18 -16.98 0.78 -3.58
N ASN A 19 -18.16 1.34 -3.33
CA ASN A 19 -18.72 2.48 -4.06
C ASN A 19 -19.23 3.52 -3.06
N ALA A 20 -18.41 4.53 -2.83
CA ALA A 20 -18.62 5.51 -1.78
C ALA A 20 -18.18 6.94 -2.23
N PRO A 21 -19.03 7.67 -2.99
CA PRO A 21 -18.71 8.99 -3.56
C PRO A 21 -18.26 10.04 -2.57
N ASN A 22 -18.77 9.97 -1.34
CA ASN A 22 -18.56 10.97 -0.31
C ASN A 22 -17.59 10.50 0.79
N LEU A 23 -16.94 9.33 0.61
CA LEU A 23 -15.99 8.81 1.59
C LEU A 23 -14.71 9.64 1.53
N VAL A 24 -14.33 10.24 2.65
CA VAL A 24 -13.14 11.11 2.76
C VAL A 24 -11.94 10.37 3.35
N TYR A 25 -12.20 9.34 4.17
CA TYR A 25 -11.19 8.52 4.82
C TYR A 25 -11.47 7.04 4.59
N PHE A 26 -10.45 6.29 4.20
CA PHE A 26 -10.53 4.84 3.99
C PHE A 26 -9.40 4.16 4.76
N ARG A 27 -9.75 3.14 5.55
CA ARG A 27 -8.77 2.27 6.20
C ARG A 27 -8.97 0.84 5.72
N TYR A 28 -7.88 0.20 5.33
CA TYR A 28 -7.82 -1.22 5.00
C TYR A 28 -6.76 -1.90 5.86
N ASP A 29 -7.11 -3.01 6.48
CA ASP A 29 -6.23 -3.73 7.41
C ASP A 29 -6.53 -5.23 7.28
N SER A 30 -5.84 -5.88 6.34
CA SER A 30 -6.10 -7.29 6.01
C SER A 30 -5.02 -7.89 5.11
N VAL A 31 -5.12 -9.21 4.88
CA VAL A 31 -4.38 -9.90 3.82
C VAL A 31 -4.80 -9.31 2.47
N ILE A 32 -3.87 -9.27 1.49
CA ILE A 32 -4.24 -8.98 0.11
C ILE A 32 -5.19 -10.07 -0.39
N VAL A 33 -6.24 -9.67 -1.10
CA VAL A 33 -7.28 -10.57 -1.61
C VAL A 33 -7.21 -10.67 -3.14
N GLU A 34 -7.97 -11.58 -3.72
CA GLU A 34 -8.00 -11.80 -5.18
C GLU A 34 -8.22 -10.52 -5.99
N GLY A 35 -9.08 -9.61 -5.54
CA GLY A 35 -9.33 -8.39 -6.30
C GLY A 35 -9.91 -7.22 -5.53
N TYR A 36 -9.78 -6.04 -6.13
CA TYR A 36 -10.28 -4.77 -5.61
C TYR A 36 -11.04 -4.03 -6.71
N SER A 37 -12.25 -3.58 -6.40
CA SER A 37 -13.07 -2.72 -7.25
C SER A 37 -13.59 -1.54 -6.43
N LEU A 38 -12.69 -0.59 -6.17
CA LEU A 38 -13.01 0.68 -5.54
C LEU A 38 -13.39 1.68 -6.62
N SER A 39 -14.68 2.01 -6.69
CA SER A 39 -15.25 2.89 -7.71
C SER A 39 -15.86 4.13 -7.06
N ASN A 40 -15.89 5.24 -7.80
CA ASN A 40 -16.53 6.47 -7.36
C ASN A 40 -15.97 6.95 -6.00
N MET A 41 -14.64 6.99 -5.85
CA MET A 41 -13.94 7.39 -4.60
C MET A 41 -13.42 8.84 -4.67
N LYS A 42 -14.14 9.71 -5.38
CA LYS A 42 -13.67 11.07 -5.75
C LYS A 42 -13.42 12.00 -4.55
N SER A 43 -14.12 11.80 -3.44
CA SER A 43 -13.94 12.60 -2.21
C SER A 43 -12.85 12.06 -1.30
N LEU A 44 -12.19 10.95 -1.64
CA LEU A 44 -11.23 10.31 -0.76
C LEU A 44 -9.95 11.16 -0.67
N GLU A 45 -9.65 11.63 0.54
CA GLU A 45 -8.48 12.49 0.79
C GLU A 45 -7.37 11.75 1.53
N LYS A 46 -7.72 10.78 2.37
CA LYS A 46 -6.77 10.04 3.20
C LYS A 46 -7.03 8.53 3.14
N ALA A 47 -5.95 7.76 3.03
CA ALA A 47 -6.00 6.31 3.17
C ALA A 47 -4.93 5.77 4.13
N ASP A 48 -5.34 4.83 4.98
CA ASP A 48 -4.44 4.04 5.82
C ASP A 48 -4.53 2.58 5.35
N ILE A 49 -3.43 2.05 4.81
CA ILE A 49 -3.40 0.72 4.19
C ILE A 49 -2.38 -0.15 4.94
N CYS A 50 -2.89 -1.15 5.64
CA CYS A 50 -2.12 -2.26 6.20
C CYS A 50 -2.42 -3.51 5.36
N ILE A 51 -1.37 -4.07 4.74
CA ILE A 51 -1.49 -5.24 3.88
C ILE A 51 -0.49 -6.32 4.27
N TRP A 52 -0.98 -7.56 4.31
CA TRP A 52 -0.17 -8.76 4.55
C TRP A 52 -0.10 -9.62 3.29
N PHE A 53 1.11 -10.09 2.97
CA PHE A 53 1.35 -10.98 1.83
C PHE A 53 1.47 -12.41 2.33
N ASP A 54 0.52 -13.25 1.98
CA ASP A 54 0.58 -14.70 2.25
C ASP A 54 1.28 -15.48 1.11
N SER A 55 1.40 -14.88 -0.08
CA SER A 55 1.91 -15.53 -1.29
C SER A 55 2.25 -14.50 -2.38
N SER A 56 3.03 -14.91 -3.38
CA SER A 56 3.41 -14.06 -4.53
C SER A 56 2.31 -13.91 -5.59
N LYS A 57 1.10 -14.42 -5.36
CA LYS A 57 0.05 -14.50 -6.38
C LYS A 57 -0.75 -13.20 -6.57
N TYR A 58 -0.57 -12.21 -5.69
CA TYR A 58 -1.48 -11.07 -5.60
C TYR A 58 -0.84 -9.69 -5.83
N GLU A 59 0.32 -9.62 -6.49
CA GLU A 59 0.94 -8.34 -6.88
C GLU A 59 -0.04 -7.48 -7.71
N THR A 60 -0.74 -8.09 -8.67
CA THR A 60 -1.74 -7.43 -9.52
C THR A 60 -2.95 -6.94 -8.73
N SER A 61 -3.37 -7.67 -7.70
CA SER A 61 -4.49 -7.27 -6.84
C SER A 61 -4.15 -6.04 -6.03
N ALA A 62 -2.94 -5.97 -5.49
CA ALA A 62 -2.47 -4.82 -4.75
C ALA A 62 -2.37 -3.55 -5.64
N THR A 63 -2.00 -3.69 -6.93
CA THR A 63 -2.10 -2.58 -7.90
C THR A 63 -3.53 -2.06 -8.04
N HIS A 64 -4.55 -2.92 -8.14
CA HIS A 64 -5.96 -2.49 -8.21
C HIS A 64 -6.43 -1.75 -6.95
N LEU A 65 -5.96 -2.16 -5.76
CA LEU A 65 -6.21 -1.41 -4.51
C LEU A 65 -5.70 0.02 -4.62
N PHE A 66 -4.44 0.19 -5.04
CA PHE A 66 -3.82 1.51 -5.19
C PHE A 66 -4.48 2.36 -6.28
N GLN A 67 -4.93 1.74 -7.38
CA GLN A 67 -5.67 2.45 -8.43
C GLN A 67 -7.00 3.00 -7.89
N GLY A 68 -7.65 2.23 -7.03
CA GLY A 68 -8.88 2.60 -6.35
C GLY A 68 -8.79 3.84 -5.48
N ILE A 69 -7.61 4.11 -4.92
CA ILE A 69 -7.34 5.24 -4.02
C ILE A 69 -6.53 6.36 -4.70
N CYS A 70 -6.56 6.46 -6.03
CA CYS A 70 -5.73 7.36 -6.82
C CYS A 70 -5.78 8.86 -6.46
N ASN A 71 -6.84 9.33 -5.81
CA ASN A 71 -7.05 10.74 -5.50
C ASN A 71 -6.58 11.15 -4.10
N VAL A 72 -6.04 10.21 -3.31
CA VAL A 72 -5.61 10.52 -1.94
C VAL A 72 -4.47 11.52 -1.91
N ARG A 73 -4.49 12.37 -0.88
CA ARG A 73 -3.46 13.36 -0.60
C ARG A 73 -2.52 12.93 0.52
N SER A 74 -3.01 12.07 1.40
CA SER A 74 -2.26 11.51 2.52
C SER A 74 -2.43 9.99 2.54
N LEU A 75 -1.30 9.28 2.56
CA LEU A 75 -1.25 7.83 2.54
C LEU A 75 -0.33 7.33 3.66
N SER A 76 -0.88 6.52 4.56
CA SER A 76 -0.09 5.73 5.52
C SER A 76 -0.04 4.28 5.05
N LEU A 77 1.17 3.74 4.89
CA LEU A 77 1.41 2.37 4.43
C LEU A 77 2.09 1.57 5.54
N TRP A 78 1.47 0.46 5.87
CA TRP A 78 2.10 -0.62 6.63
C TRP A 78 2.04 -1.89 5.81
N ILE A 79 3.20 -2.52 5.67
CA ILE A 79 3.39 -3.68 4.84
C ILE A 79 4.11 -4.70 5.71
N ASP A 80 3.42 -5.76 6.09
CA ASP A 80 4.07 -6.87 6.78
C ASP A 80 4.13 -8.05 5.81
N LYS A 81 5.37 -8.39 5.45
CA LYS A 81 5.67 -9.45 4.51
C LYS A 81 6.10 -10.68 5.30
N MET A 82 5.32 -11.76 5.19
CA MET A 82 5.80 -13.06 5.64
C MET A 82 7.09 -13.39 4.88
N ASN A 83 8.11 -13.76 5.64
CA ASN A 83 9.51 -13.89 5.27
C ASN A 83 9.75 -15.04 4.26
N VAL A 84 9.19 -14.93 3.05
CA VAL A 84 9.43 -15.90 1.96
C VAL A 84 10.64 -15.42 1.18
N ALA A 85 11.79 -16.01 1.48
CA ALA A 85 13.07 -15.71 0.85
C ALA A 85 12.93 -15.68 -0.69
N GLY A 86 13.26 -14.53 -1.30
CA GLY A 86 13.39 -14.41 -2.76
C GLY A 86 12.25 -13.72 -3.50
N THR A 87 11.14 -13.35 -2.85
CA THR A 87 10.13 -12.51 -3.50
C THR A 87 10.62 -11.06 -3.51
N ARG A 88 10.81 -10.47 -4.69
CA ARG A 88 11.03 -9.02 -4.87
C ARG A 88 9.67 -8.31 -4.85
N TRP A 89 9.66 -7.02 -4.53
CA TRP A 89 8.46 -6.22 -4.62
C TRP A 89 8.27 -5.76 -6.06
N ASN A 90 7.64 -6.59 -6.90
CA ASN A 90 7.43 -6.27 -8.30
C ASN A 90 6.04 -5.67 -8.53
N MET A 91 5.65 -4.73 -7.68
CA MET A 91 4.39 -4.03 -7.81
C MET A 91 4.57 -2.79 -8.67
N ASP A 92 3.80 -2.74 -9.76
CA ASP A 92 3.51 -1.48 -10.43
C ASP A 92 2.56 -0.70 -9.53
N VAL A 93 3.13 0.15 -8.68
CA VAL A 93 2.33 1.15 -8.01
C VAL A 93 1.76 2.06 -9.12
N PRO A 94 0.48 2.41 -9.09
CA PRO A 94 -0.13 3.21 -10.13
C PRO A 94 0.42 4.63 -10.15
N SER A 95 0.77 5.11 -11.34
CA SER A 95 1.13 6.52 -11.55
C SER A 95 0.00 7.45 -11.14
N CYS A 96 -1.25 7.00 -11.07
CA CYS A 96 -2.37 7.87 -10.69
C CYS A 96 -2.25 8.47 -9.28
N LEU A 97 -1.49 7.85 -8.37
CA LEU A 97 -1.18 8.44 -7.06
C LEU A 97 -0.25 9.67 -7.16
N SER A 98 0.55 9.77 -8.22
CA SER A 98 1.61 10.78 -8.32
C SER A 98 1.13 12.22 -8.33
N PHE A 99 -0.06 12.47 -8.88
CA PHE A 99 -0.56 13.81 -9.15
C PHE A 99 -1.22 14.46 -7.93
N HIS A 100 -1.60 13.67 -6.92
CA HIS A 100 -2.39 14.14 -5.78
C HIS A 100 -1.71 13.93 -4.44
N LEU A 101 -0.81 12.94 -4.36
CA LEU A 101 -0.20 12.51 -3.11
C LEU A 101 0.83 13.52 -2.61
N LYS A 102 0.52 14.17 -1.49
CA LYS A 102 1.35 15.20 -0.85
C LYS A 102 2.11 14.67 0.35
N GLU A 103 1.57 13.67 1.03
CA GLU A 103 2.12 13.11 2.25
C GLU A 103 2.11 11.59 2.22
N ILE A 104 3.26 11.00 2.50
CA ILE A 104 3.41 9.56 2.64
C ILE A 104 4.06 9.27 3.99
N GLU A 105 3.48 8.32 4.71
CA GLU A 105 4.07 7.72 5.90
C GLU A 105 4.23 6.22 5.67
N ILE A 106 5.47 5.74 5.74
CA ILE A 106 5.80 4.31 5.67
C ILE A 106 6.14 3.86 7.10
N LEU A 107 5.38 2.90 7.59
CA LEU A 107 5.50 2.32 8.92
C LEU A 107 6.21 0.97 8.83
N ASP A 108 6.94 0.60 9.90
CA ASP A 108 7.62 -0.69 10.00
C ASP A 108 8.60 -0.93 8.84
N TYR A 109 9.38 0.11 8.50
CA TYR A 109 10.26 0.08 7.34
C TYR A 109 11.40 -0.92 7.52
N ALA A 110 11.48 -1.85 6.56
CA ALA A 110 12.60 -2.78 6.41
C ALA A 110 13.35 -2.53 5.09
N THR A 111 14.63 -2.91 5.04
CA THR A 111 15.52 -2.72 3.87
C THR A 111 14.93 -3.20 2.54
N HIS A 112 14.12 -4.26 2.55
CA HIS A 112 13.48 -4.80 1.36
C HIS A 112 12.34 -3.93 0.79
N MET A 113 11.92 -2.88 1.50
CA MET A 113 10.89 -1.93 1.07
C MET A 113 11.46 -0.71 0.35
N ILE A 114 12.79 -0.65 0.13
CA ILE A 114 13.44 0.48 -0.55
C ILE A 114 12.87 0.75 -1.95
N GLU A 115 12.43 -0.28 -2.66
CA GLU A 115 11.84 -0.16 -4.00
C GLU A 115 10.54 0.68 -3.96
N ILE A 116 9.75 0.58 -2.87
CA ILE A 116 8.53 1.37 -2.67
C ILE A 116 8.86 2.83 -2.43
N VAL A 117 9.87 3.10 -1.59
CA VAL A 117 10.34 4.46 -1.34
C VAL A 117 10.81 5.10 -2.64
N ARG A 118 11.63 4.40 -3.42
CA ARG A 118 12.12 4.86 -4.73
C ARG A 118 10.98 5.12 -5.71
N TYR A 119 10.03 4.20 -5.82
CA TYR A 119 8.86 4.40 -6.68
C TYR A 119 8.15 5.72 -6.35
N PHE A 120 7.86 5.98 -5.06
CA PHE A 120 7.15 7.20 -4.69
C PHE A 120 8.00 8.46 -4.91
N LEU A 121 9.31 8.40 -4.69
CA LEU A 121 10.20 9.52 -4.99
C LEU A 121 10.29 9.80 -6.50
N ASP A 122 10.34 8.76 -7.32
CA ASP A 122 10.45 8.88 -8.78
C ASP A 122 9.13 9.33 -9.42
N ASN A 123 7.99 8.93 -8.83
CA ASN A 123 6.69 9.16 -9.44
C ASN A 123 5.91 10.31 -8.80
N ALA A 124 5.94 10.52 -7.48
CA ALA A 124 5.07 11.48 -6.79
C ALA A 124 5.54 12.94 -6.91
N MET A 125 5.22 13.55 -8.07
CA MET A 125 5.67 14.89 -8.45
C MET A 125 5.24 16.02 -7.49
N VAL A 126 4.16 15.83 -6.72
CA VAL A 126 3.63 16.83 -5.79
C VAL A 126 3.87 16.50 -4.32
N LEU A 127 4.70 15.48 -4.05
CA LEU A 127 5.03 15.03 -2.70
C LEU A 127 5.74 16.16 -1.93
N LYS A 128 5.24 16.46 -0.73
CA LYS A 128 5.78 17.50 0.17
C LYS A 128 6.38 16.92 1.43
N LYS A 129 5.93 15.74 1.85
CA LYS A 129 6.32 15.11 3.09
C LYS A 129 6.44 13.61 2.90
N LEU A 130 7.63 13.09 3.18
CA LEU A 130 7.89 11.66 3.31
C LEU A 130 8.32 11.40 4.75
N MET A 131 7.65 10.47 5.43
CA MET A 131 8.02 10.00 6.75
C MET A 131 8.26 8.51 6.68
N ILE A 132 9.42 8.06 7.15
CA ILE A 132 9.77 6.65 7.24
C ILE A 132 9.98 6.34 8.71
N ARG A 133 9.22 5.37 9.23
CA ARG A 133 9.40 4.85 10.59
C ARG A 133 10.01 3.46 10.50
N LEU A 134 11.21 3.33 11.05
CA LEU A 134 11.88 2.05 11.21
C LEU A 134 11.24 1.31 12.39
N ASP A 135 11.07 0.00 12.26
CA ASP A 135 10.86 -0.84 13.44
C ASP A 135 12.18 -1.05 14.17
N ALA A 136 12.12 -1.20 15.48
CA ALA A 136 13.28 -1.37 16.35
C ALA A 136 13.87 -2.79 16.17
N MET A 137 14.47 -3.08 15.02
CA MET A 137 15.22 -4.31 14.80
C MET A 137 16.51 -4.28 15.61
N ASN A 138 16.74 -5.30 16.44
CA ASN A 138 17.91 -5.48 17.31
C ASN A 138 19.25 -5.11 16.64
N GLY A 139 19.73 -3.89 16.90
CA GLY A 139 21.12 -3.40 16.97
C GLY A 139 22.09 -3.55 15.76
N THR A 140 21.80 -4.39 14.78
CA THR A 140 22.75 -4.73 13.68
C THR A 140 22.25 -4.37 12.29
N HIS A 141 20.94 -4.15 12.10
CA HIS A 141 20.33 -3.84 10.81
C HIS A 141 20.06 -2.34 10.55
N GLU A 142 20.06 -1.49 11.59
CA GLU A 142 19.81 -0.03 11.46
C GLU A 142 20.81 0.66 10.52
N SER A 143 22.10 0.31 10.61
CA SER A 143 23.18 0.94 9.82
C SER A 143 23.03 0.71 8.30
N LYS A 144 22.56 -0.47 7.87
CA LYS A 144 22.40 -0.77 6.44
C LYS A 144 21.18 -0.10 5.82
N ALA A 145 20.07 0.01 6.54
CA ALA A 145 18.83 0.61 6.03
C ALA A 145 18.98 2.11 5.75
N CYS A 146 19.65 2.85 6.64
CA CYS A 146 19.87 4.29 6.47
C CYS A 146 20.83 4.61 5.30
N ASN A 147 21.88 3.81 5.11
CA ASN A 147 22.88 4.05 4.05
C ASN A 147 22.36 3.80 2.62
N GLN A 148 21.24 3.11 2.46
CA GLN A 148 20.66 2.85 1.12
C GLN A 148 19.66 3.93 0.70
N LEU A 149 19.20 4.77 1.62
CA LEU A 149 18.27 5.87 1.36
C LEU A 149 18.98 7.21 1.05
N LEU A 150 20.28 7.30 1.31
CA LEU A 150 21.17 8.44 1.00
C LEU A 150 22.03 8.13 -0.23
#